data_AF-A0A397ZU19-F1
#
_entry.id   AF-A0A397ZU19-F1
#
_cell.length_a   1.000
_cell.length_b   1.000
_cell.length_c   1.000
_cell.angle_alpha   90.00
_cell.angle_beta   90.00
_cell.angle_gamma   90.00
#
_symmetry.space_group_name_H-M   'P 1'
#
loop_
_entity.id
_entity.type
_entity.pdbx_description
1 polymer ?
#
loop_
_entity_poly.entity_id
_entity_poly.type
_entity_poly.pdbx_seq_one_letter_code
_entity_poly.pdbx_strand_id
1 'polypeptide(L)'
;MAANLDRGYCALVEVQACGSMVTEEQPHAMLVPMEYFLMGYGLYRPSCFTESPRSPLSPSCISPELLSPESMGLKLKPIKTRVSA
;
A
#
# COMPACT_ATOMS: atom_id res chain seq x y z
N MET A 1 19.85 -10.32 -4.64
CA MET A 1 18.71 -9.83 -3.84
C MET A 1 17.64 -10.90 -3.60
N ALA A 2 17.33 -11.78 -4.56
CA ALA A 2 16.28 -12.80 -4.40
C ALA A 2 16.74 -14.18 -3.84
N ALA A 3 18.02 -14.37 -3.54
CA ALA A 3 18.58 -15.70 -3.25
C ALA A 3 18.08 -16.35 -1.94
N ASN A 4 17.55 -15.56 -1.01
CA ASN A 4 17.05 -16.03 0.30
C ASN A 4 15.51 -15.99 0.41
N LEU A 5 14.78 -15.76 -0.69
CA LEU A 5 13.32 -15.71 -0.66
C LEU A 5 12.75 -17.10 -0.97
N ASP A 6 11.83 -17.56 -0.12
CA ASP A 6 11.07 -18.77 -0.39
C ASP A 6 10.03 -18.47 -1.48
N ARG A 7 10.15 -19.13 -2.63
CA ARG A 7 9.23 -18.95 -3.76
C ARG A 7 7.79 -19.37 -3.45
N GLY A 8 7.57 -20.20 -2.43
CA GLY A 8 6.24 -20.60 -1.98
C GLY A 8 5.53 -19.54 -1.13
N TYR A 9 6.30 -18.67 -0.46
CA TYR A 9 5.77 -17.68 0.49
C TYR A 9 6.03 -16.21 0.12
N CYS A 10 6.84 -15.96 -0.90
CA CYS A 10 7.28 -14.62 -1.28
C CYS A 10 7.08 -14.36 -2.77
N ALA A 11 6.65 -13.14 -3.09
CA ALA A 11 6.66 -12.58 -4.44
C ALA A 11 7.59 -11.36 -4.46
N LEU A 12 8.39 -11.23 -5.52
CA LEU A 12 9.24 -10.06 -5.77
C LEU A 12 8.68 -9.32 -6.98
N VAL A 13 8.41 -8.03 -6.79
CA VAL A 13 7.76 -7.16 -7.79
C VAL A 13 8.67 -5.96 -8.01
N GLU A 14 9.08 -5.75 -9.25
CA GLU A 14 9.84 -4.56 -9.65
C GLU A 14 8.88 -3.53 -10.25
N VAL A 15 8.85 -2.33 -9.66
CA VAL A 15 8.02 -1.22 -10.13
C VAL A 15 8.90 -0.23 -10.87
N GLN A 16 8.62 -0.06 -12.16
CA GLN A 16 9.41 0.82 -13.02
C GLN A 16 9.19 2.28 -12.67
N ALA A 17 10.25 3.09 -12.81
CA ALA A 17 10.23 4.53 -12.54
C ALA A 17 9.71 4.90 -11.12
N CYS A 18 9.90 4.00 -10.15
CA CYS A 18 9.62 4.24 -8.74
C CYS A 18 10.92 4.36 -7.95
N GLY A 19 11.00 5.31 -7.04
CA GLY A 19 12.08 5.43 -6.08
C GLY A 19 11.92 4.47 -4.90
N SER A 20 12.19 4.96 -3.70
CA SER A 20 12.27 4.13 -2.49
C SER A 20 10.91 3.66 -1.96
N MET A 21 9.81 4.37 -2.27
CA MET A 21 8.52 4.12 -1.63
C MET A 21 7.40 4.03 -2.65
N VAL A 22 7.15 2.81 -3.13
CA VAL A 22 6.06 2.52 -4.06
C VAL A 22 4.70 2.98 -3.53
N THR A 23 4.44 2.86 -2.23
CA THR A 23 3.17 3.28 -1.63
C THR A 23 2.93 4.80 -1.70
N GLU A 24 3.99 5.60 -1.72
CA GLU A 24 3.90 7.07 -1.81
C GLU A 24 3.99 7.56 -3.26
N GLU A 25 4.87 6.95 -4.06
CA GLU A 25 5.18 7.42 -5.41
C GLU A 25 4.22 6.86 -6.47
N GLN A 26 3.86 5.57 -6.36
CA GLN A 26 3.00 4.86 -7.31
C GLN A 26 2.09 3.83 -6.59
N PRO A 27 1.19 4.25 -5.67
CA PRO A 27 0.37 3.33 -4.89
C PRO A 27 -0.48 2.39 -5.75
N HIS A 28 -0.94 2.87 -6.90
CA HIS A 28 -1.73 2.10 -7.86
C HIS A 28 -0.95 0.91 -8.45
N ALA A 29 0.37 0.99 -8.55
CA ALA A 29 1.21 -0.09 -9.07
C ALA A 29 1.20 -1.33 -8.16
N MET A 30 0.82 -1.18 -6.88
CA MET A 30 0.74 -2.28 -5.91
C MET A 30 -0.61 -3.00 -5.88
N LEU A 31 -1.66 -2.44 -6.49
CA LEU A 31 -3.01 -3.01 -6.43
C LEU A 31 -3.06 -4.44 -7.01
N VAL A 32 -2.62 -4.58 -8.26
CA VAL A 32 -2.65 -5.86 -8.98
C VAL A 32 -1.71 -6.88 -8.34
N PRO A 33 -0.44 -6.55 -8.00
CA PRO A 33 0.43 -7.51 -7.32
C PRO A 33 -0.10 -8.00 -5.97
N MET A 34 -0.68 -7.12 -5.14
CA MET A 34 -1.26 -7.53 -3.87
C MET A 34 -2.49 -8.42 -4.05
N GLU A 35 -3.35 -8.11 -5.02
CA GLU A 35 -4.52 -8.94 -5.34
C GLU A 35 -4.12 -10.36 -5.73
N TYR A 36 -3.20 -10.52 -6.68
CA TYR A 36 -2.73 -11.84 -7.08
C TYR A 36 -2.02 -12.59 -5.95
N PHE A 37 -1.21 -11.90 -5.15
CA PHE A 37 -0.55 -12.51 -4.00
C PHE A 37 -1.57 -13.07 -3.00
N LEU A 38 -2.58 -12.28 -2.64
CA LEU A 38 -3.64 -12.71 -1.72
C LEU A 38 -4.53 -13.81 -2.32
N MET A 39 -4.81 -13.76 -3.63
CA MET A 39 -5.53 -14.83 -4.33
C MET A 39 -4.76 -16.15 -4.27
N GLY A 40 -3.43 -16.13 -4.39
CA GLY A 40 -2.57 -17.30 -4.26
C GLY A 40 -2.71 -18.02 -2.91
N TYR A 41 -3.02 -17.29 -1.83
CA TYR A 41 -3.29 -17.85 -0.50
C TYR A 41 -4.77 -18.07 -0.19
N GLY A 42 -5.69 -17.74 -1.11
CA GLY A 42 -7.13 -17.76 -0.84
C GLY A 42 -7.57 -16.71 0.20
N LEU A 43 -6.74 -15.69 0.45
CA LEU A 43 -7.03 -14.60 1.39
C LEU A 43 -7.69 -13.39 0.72
N TYR A 44 -7.73 -13.38 -0.62
CA TYR A 44 -8.36 -12.31 -1.36
C TYR A 44 -9.85 -12.21 -1.01
N ARG A 45 -10.22 -11.03 -0.50
CA ARG A 45 -11.61 -10.65 -0.25
C ARG A 45 -11.87 -9.37 -1.03
N PRO A 46 -12.72 -9.39 -2.08
CA PRO A 46 -13.12 -8.19 -2.78
C PRO A 46 -13.58 -7.15 -1.76
N SER A 47 -12.95 -5.98 -1.76
CA SER A 47 -13.46 -4.86 -1.01
C SER A 47 -14.75 -4.43 -1.69
N CYS A 48 -15.88 -4.77 -1.09
CA CYS A 48 -17.11 -4.09 -1.44
C CYS A 48 -16.87 -2.62 -1.06
N PHE A 49 -16.63 -1.77 -2.06
CA PHE A 49 -16.90 -0.34 -1.95
C PHE A 49 -18.40 -0.23 -1.75
N THR A 50 -18.86 -0.52 -0.54
CA THR A 50 -20.18 -0.13 -0.12
C THR A 50 -20.11 1.38 -0.08
N GLU A 51 -20.76 2.05 -1.04
CA GLU A 51 -20.98 3.50 -1.02
C GLU A 51 -21.68 3.97 0.27
N SER A 52 -22.14 3.03 1.10
CA SER A 52 -22.47 3.31 2.50
C SER A 52 -21.29 4.01 3.16
N PRO A 53 -21.45 5.28 3.58
CA PRO A 53 -20.44 5.95 4.38
C PRO A 53 -20.21 5.04 5.58
N ARG A 54 -19.02 4.45 5.69
CA ARG A 54 -18.64 3.82 6.96
C ARG A 54 -18.80 4.93 7.99
N SER A 55 -19.54 4.62 9.06
CA SER A 55 -19.83 5.57 10.12
C SER A 55 -18.56 6.36 10.45
N PRO A 56 -18.61 7.70 10.56
CA PRO A 56 -17.46 8.49 11.01
C PRO A 56 -16.96 8.07 12.41
N LEU A 57 -17.73 7.22 13.12
CA LEU A 57 -17.42 6.62 14.41
C LEU A 57 -16.96 5.16 14.32
N SER A 58 -16.80 4.58 13.13
CA SER A 58 -16.08 3.33 12.97
C SER A 58 -14.60 3.63 13.15
N PRO A 59 -13.98 3.30 14.30
CA PRO A 59 -12.57 3.61 14.49
C PRO A 59 -11.78 2.89 13.40
N SER A 60 -10.90 3.63 12.73
CA SER A 60 -9.80 3.00 12.00
C SER A 60 -9.15 2.02 12.96
N CYS A 61 -9.04 0.74 12.57
CA CYS A 61 -8.31 -0.25 13.37
C CYS A 61 -6.80 0.01 13.41
N ILE A 62 -6.33 1.06 12.73
CA ILE A 62 -4.95 1.51 12.65
C ILE A 62 -4.87 2.89 13.31
N SER A 63 -3.94 3.06 14.25
CA SER A 63 -3.75 4.35 14.92
C SER A 63 -3.24 5.40 13.91
N PRO A 64 -3.71 6.66 13.98
CA PRO A 64 -3.32 7.72 13.04
C PRO A 64 -1.82 7.94 12.97
N GLU A 65 -1.12 7.73 14.09
CA GLU A 65 0.32 7.89 14.19
C GLU A 65 1.04 6.93 13.25
N LEU A 66 0.56 5.70 13.05
CA LEU A 66 1.16 4.72 12.14
C LEU A 66 1.04 5.09 10.66
N LEU A 67 0.22 6.09 10.33
CA LEU A 67 0.04 6.59 8.97
C LEU A 67 0.92 7.83 8.69
N SER A 68 1.62 8.35 9.70
CA SER A 68 2.50 9.50 9.49
C SER A 68 3.87 9.07 8.97
N PRO A 69 4.46 9.81 8.02
CA PRO A 69 5.83 9.54 7.57
C PRO A 69 6.85 9.59 8.71
N GLU A 70 6.64 10.48 9.69
CA GLU A 70 7.55 10.67 10.81
C GLU A 70 7.62 9.43 11.72
N SER A 71 6.48 8.78 11.97
CA SER A 71 6.44 7.55 12.79
C SER A 71 7.07 6.36 12.08
N MET A 72 7.01 6.35 10.75
CA MET A 72 7.68 5.38 9.88
C MET A 72 9.20 5.63 9.78
N GLY A 73 9.72 6.66 10.46
CA GLY A 73 11.15 7.03 10.44
C GLY A 73 11.58 7.73 9.15
N LEU A 74 10.62 8.25 8.37
CA LEU A 74 10.87 8.90 7.09
C LEU A 74 11.02 10.40 7.29
N LYS A 75 12.10 10.96 6.77
CA LYS A 75 12.33 12.41 6.74
C LYS A 75 11.99 12.97 5.37
N LEU A 76 10.69 13.01 5.07
CA LEU A 76 10.20 13.54 3.81
C LEU A 76 10.27 15.08 3.82
N LYS A 77 10.80 15.65 2.74
CA LYS A 77 10.58 17.09 2.47
C LYS A 77 9.19 17.22 1.83
N PRO A 78 8.39 18.25 2.19
CA PRO A 78 7.11 18.48 1.53
C PRO A 78 7.29 18.54 0.01
N ILE A 79 6.69 17.60 -0.70
CA ILE A 79 6.64 17.62 -2.16
C ILE A 79 5.58 18.63 -2.54
N LYS A 80 5.93 19.55 -3.44
CA LYS A 80 4.99 20.56 -3.95
C LYS A 80 4.03 19.89 -4.93
N THR A 81 3.01 19.22 -4.40
CA THR A 81 1.95 18.61 -5.21
C THR A 81 1.11 19.73 -5.83
N ARG A 82 1.17 19.87 -7.17
CA ARG A 82 0.15 20.65 -7.88
C ARG A 82 -1.08 19.77 -7.96
N VAL A 83 -2.13 20.11 -7.20
CA VAL A 83 -3.45 19.55 -7.43
C VAL A 83 -3.90 20.11 -8.79
N SER A 84 -3.97 19.28 -9.84
CA SER A 84 -4.69 19.67 -11.05
C SER A 84 -6.17 19.74 -10.69
N ALA A 85 -6.77 20.89 -10.97
CA ALA A 85 -8.21 21.13 -10.86
C ALA A 85 -9.00 20.33 -11.91
#